data_AF-A0A8C7BUZ3-F1
#
_entry.id   AF-A0A8C7BUZ3-F1
#
_cell.length_a   1.000
_cell.length_b   1.000
_cell.length_c   1.000
_cell.angle_alpha   90.00
_cell.angle_beta   90.00
_cell.angle_gamma   90.00
#
_symmetry.space_group_name_H-M   'P 1'
#
loop_
_entity.id
_entity.type
_entity.pdbx_description
1 polymer ?
#
loop_
_entity_poly.entity_id
_entity_poly.type
_entity_poly.pdbx_seq_one_letter_code
_entity_poly.pdbx_strand_id
1 'polypeptide(L)'
;MGGVGEPGEGPAPPGAPLPTFRWEQIRQHNLPGDKWLVIERRVYDISRWAQRHPGGSRLIGHHGAEDATDAFRAFHQDLNFVRKFLQPLLIGELAPEEPSQDGPQDAQLVEDFRAIRQAAEDMELFEAKPAFFALLLGHILAMEVLAWLLVYLFGPGWVPSTLAALVLATSQAQCWCLQHDLGHTSVFRKSQWNHVAQQFVMGQLKGFSAHWWNFRHFQHHAKPNIFHKDPDVTVAPVFLLGESSVEYGKKKRRYLPYHRQHLYFFLIGPPLLTLVNFEVENLAYMLVCMQWTDLLWAASFYSRFFLCYAPFYGLPGALLLFVAVRVLESHWFVWITQMNHIPKEIGHEKHRDWASSQLAATCNVEPSLFIDWFSGHLNFQIEHHLFPTMPRHNYRRVAPLVKALCAKHGLNYEVKPFLTALVDIVGSLKKSGDVWLEAYLHQ
;
A
#
# COMPACT_ATOMS: atom_id res chain seq x y z
N MET A 1 -22.77 49.48 0.29
CA MET A 1 -22.77 48.99 1.69
C MET A 1 -22.41 47.52 1.64
N GLY A 2 -21.23 47.18 2.12
CA GLY A 2 -20.72 45.81 2.17
C GLY A 2 -19.48 45.82 3.06
N GLY A 3 -19.59 45.19 4.23
CA GLY A 3 -18.62 45.28 5.31
C GLY A 3 -17.24 44.80 4.90
N VAL A 4 -16.24 45.61 5.23
CA VAL A 4 -14.83 45.26 5.18
C VAL A 4 -14.60 44.24 6.29
N GLY A 5 -14.16 43.03 5.91
CA GLY A 5 -13.78 41.98 6.84
C GLY A 5 -12.66 42.44 7.78
N GLU A 6 -12.75 42.01 9.03
CA GLU A 6 -11.75 42.28 10.04
C GLU A 6 -10.35 41.78 9.59
N PRO A 7 -9.28 42.54 9.90
CA PRO A 7 -7.93 42.14 9.57
C PRO A 7 -7.53 40.93 10.42
N GLY A 8 -7.15 39.85 9.73
CA GLY A 8 -6.62 38.64 10.37
C GLY A 8 -5.47 38.96 11.32
N GLU A 9 -5.49 38.31 12.48
CA GLU A 9 -4.46 38.40 13.49
C GLU A 9 -3.07 38.22 12.86
N GLY A 10 -2.20 39.20 13.09
CA GLY A 10 -0.80 39.12 12.69
C GLY A 10 -0.09 37.96 13.39
N PRO A 11 1.10 37.55 12.90
CA PRO A 11 1.86 36.48 13.54
C PRO A 11 2.11 36.81 15.01
N ALA A 12 1.75 35.89 15.90
CA ALA A 12 1.91 36.02 17.33
C ALA A 12 3.38 36.36 17.67
N PRO A 13 3.63 37.24 18.67
CA PRO A 13 4.98 37.60 19.07
C PRO A 13 5.78 36.37 19.54
N PRO A 14 7.10 36.31 19.30
CA PRO A 14 7.92 35.17 19.73
C PRO A 14 7.82 34.98 21.24
N GLY A 15 7.30 33.82 21.67
CA GLY A 15 7.15 33.48 23.09
C GLY A 15 5.75 33.66 23.70
N ALA A 16 4.75 34.07 22.92
CA ALA A 16 3.35 33.96 23.37
C ALA A 16 2.95 32.48 23.55
N PRO A 17 2.22 32.12 24.62
CA PRO A 17 1.71 30.77 24.79
C PRO A 17 0.80 30.39 23.61
N LEU A 18 1.02 29.19 23.07
CA LEU A 18 0.22 28.65 21.98
C LEU A 18 -1.25 28.50 22.42
N PRO A 19 -2.22 28.80 21.54
CA PRO A 19 -3.62 28.49 21.81
C PRO A 19 -3.81 27.01 22.14
N THR A 20 -4.72 26.71 23.08
CA THR A 20 -5.07 25.34 23.42
C THR A 20 -6.42 24.96 22.84
N PHE A 21 -6.53 23.76 22.27
CA PHE A 21 -7.74 23.25 21.65
C PHE A 21 -8.21 21.94 22.30
N ARG A 22 -9.53 21.76 22.38
CA ARG A 22 -10.18 20.50 22.77
C ARG A 22 -10.45 19.62 21.56
N TRP A 23 -10.57 18.30 21.77
CA TRP A 23 -10.94 17.37 20.69
C TRP A 23 -12.27 17.72 20.02
N GLU A 24 -13.23 18.23 20.80
CA GLU A 24 -14.51 18.70 20.26
C GLU A 24 -14.34 19.83 19.22
N GLN A 25 -13.40 20.76 19.45
CA GLN A 25 -13.10 21.84 18.52
C GLN A 25 -12.37 21.30 17.29
N ILE A 26 -11.35 20.47 17.50
CA ILE A 26 -10.56 19.87 16.40
C ILE A 26 -11.45 19.05 15.45
N ARG A 27 -12.44 18.32 15.99
CA ARG A 27 -13.38 17.50 15.19
C ARG A 27 -14.27 18.29 14.24
N GLN A 28 -14.43 19.59 14.44
CA GLN A 28 -15.17 20.45 13.52
C GLN A 28 -14.40 20.67 12.20
N HIS A 29 -13.08 20.51 12.23
CA HIS A 29 -12.17 20.72 11.10
C HIS A 29 -11.82 19.40 10.40
N ASN A 30 -12.82 18.76 9.77
CA ASN A 30 -12.62 17.50 9.02
C ASN A 30 -13.19 17.51 7.59
N LEU A 31 -13.40 18.68 7.01
CA LEU A 31 -13.95 18.83 5.66
C LEU A 31 -12.85 19.04 4.61
N PRO A 32 -13.12 18.79 3.32
CA PRO A 32 -12.22 19.20 2.26
C PRO A 32 -12.00 20.73 2.29
N GLY A 33 -10.75 21.17 2.42
CA GLY A 33 -10.39 22.59 2.51
C GLY A 33 -10.49 23.21 3.90
N ASP A 34 -10.95 22.44 4.90
CA ASP A 34 -10.91 22.81 6.32
C ASP A 34 -10.58 21.56 7.15
N LYS A 35 -9.28 21.33 7.37
CA LYS A 35 -8.78 20.09 7.95
C LYS A 35 -7.63 20.33 8.90
N TRP A 36 -7.83 19.91 10.15
CA TRP A 36 -6.77 19.91 11.17
C TRP A 36 -6.34 18.48 11.47
N LEU A 37 -5.15 18.31 12.04
CA LEU A 37 -4.71 17.04 12.62
C LEU A 37 -3.83 17.29 13.84
N VAL A 38 -3.63 16.25 14.64
CA VAL A 38 -2.76 16.29 15.82
C VAL A 38 -1.53 15.41 15.61
N ILE A 39 -0.35 15.93 15.92
CA ILE A 39 0.91 15.16 15.99
C ILE A 39 1.63 15.57 17.27
N GLU A 40 1.94 14.61 18.13
CA GLU A 40 2.66 14.83 19.40
C GLU A 40 1.98 15.92 20.26
N ARG A 41 0.65 15.83 20.38
CA ARG A 41 -0.23 16.82 21.07
C ARG A 41 -0.21 18.24 20.50
N ARG A 42 0.42 18.48 19.35
CA ARG A 42 0.36 19.77 18.64
C ARG A 42 -0.70 19.72 17.55
N VAL A 43 -1.44 20.81 17.39
CA VAL A 43 -2.55 20.93 16.43
C VAL A 43 -2.06 21.69 15.20
N TYR A 44 -2.26 21.10 14.03
CA TYR A 44 -1.80 21.65 12.75
C TYR A 44 -2.96 21.87 11.79
N ASP A 45 -3.03 23.04 11.18
CA ASP A 45 -3.93 23.31 10.06
C ASP A 45 -3.28 22.85 8.75
N ILE A 46 -3.81 21.78 8.17
CA ILE A 46 -3.32 21.20 6.92
C ILE A 46 -4.17 21.57 5.71
N SER A 47 -5.17 22.44 5.87
CA SER A 47 -6.17 22.76 4.86
C SER A 47 -5.57 23.14 3.50
N ARG A 48 -4.55 24.01 3.52
CA ARG A 48 -3.82 24.43 2.31
C ARG A 48 -2.65 23.51 1.98
N TRP A 49 -2.03 22.91 2.99
CA TRP A 49 -0.85 22.05 2.83
C TRP A 49 -1.18 20.73 2.15
N ALA A 50 -2.39 20.18 2.35
CA ALA A 50 -2.79 18.90 1.80
C ALA A 50 -2.58 18.79 0.28
N GLN A 51 -2.79 19.87 -0.48
CA GLN A 51 -2.59 19.89 -1.93
C GLN A 51 -1.12 19.85 -2.37
N ARG A 52 -0.19 20.16 -1.46
CA ARG A 52 1.26 20.15 -1.69
C ARG A 52 1.95 18.96 -1.02
N HIS A 53 1.20 18.18 -0.24
CA HIS A 53 1.73 17.03 0.47
C HIS A 53 2.28 16.00 -0.55
N PRO A 54 3.55 15.57 -0.44
CA PRO A 54 4.15 14.64 -1.41
C PRO A 54 3.40 13.31 -1.55
N GLY A 55 2.77 12.81 -0.48
CA GLY A 55 1.93 11.61 -0.52
C GLY A 55 0.51 11.84 -1.05
N GLY A 56 0.17 13.07 -1.44
CA GLY A 56 -1.14 13.45 -1.97
C GLY A 56 -2.12 13.94 -0.90
N SER A 57 -3.12 14.70 -1.35
CA SER A 57 -4.14 15.33 -0.49
C SER A 57 -5.12 14.33 0.12
N ARG A 58 -5.45 13.25 -0.62
CA ARG A 58 -6.34 12.20 -0.13
C ARG A 58 -5.72 11.43 1.03
N LEU A 59 -4.43 11.07 0.92
CA LEU A 59 -3.68 10.35 1.94
C LEU A 59 -3.67 11.08 3.29
N ILE A 60 -3.15 12.31 3.31
CA ILE A 60 -3.10 13.10 4.54
C ILE A 60 -4.52 13.44 5.04
N GLY A 61 -5.47 13.56 4.10
CA GLY A 61 -6.87 13.79 4.38
C GLY A 61 -7.54 12.67 5.19
N HIS A 62 -7.01 11.44 5.15
CA HIS A 62 -7.55 10.30 5.89
C HIS A 62 -7.39 10.40 7.40
N HIS A 63 -6.45 11.24 7.87
CA HIS A 63 -6.15 11.51 9.27
C HIS A 63 -6.65 12.88 9.75
N GLY A 64 -7.58 13.48 8.99
CA GLY A 64 -8.21 14.73 9.41
C GLY A 64 -9.01 14.54 10.69
N ALA A 65 -8.84 15.47 11.62
CA ALA A 65 -9.39 15.47 12.98
C ALA A 65 -9.01 14.25 13.85
N GLU A 66 -7.85 13.66 13.59
CA GLU A 66 -7.33 12.49 14.33
C GLU A 66 -5.94 12.78 14.94
N ASP A 67 -5.53 11.94 15.89
CA ASP A 67 -4.12 11.83 16.29
C ASP A 67 -3.36 11.01 15.23
N ALA A 68 -2.53 11.70 14.46
CA ALA A 68 -1.72 11.13 13.39
C ALA A 68 -0.29 10.79 13.82
N THR A 69 0.04 10.84 15.13
CA THR A 69 1.42 10.70 15.62
C THR A 69 2.11 9.43 15.15
N ASP A 70 1.48 8.27 15.33
CA ASP A 70 2.10 6.99 14.99
C ASP A 70 2.13 6.74 13.47
N ALA A 71 1.11 7.22 12.74
CA ALA A 71 1.12 7.23 11.27
C ALA A 71 2.25 8.13 10.72
N PHE A 72 2.40 9.35 11.26
CA PHE A 72 3.47 10.28 10.90
C PHE A 72 4.84 9.64 11.13
N ARG A 73 5.04 8.97 12.27
CA ARG A 73 6.30 8.27 12.56
C ARG A 73 6.50 7.05 11.65
N ALA A 74 5.45 6.34 11.27
CA ALA A 74 5.51 5.18 10.39
C ALA A 74 5.99 5.53 8.98
N PHE A 75 5.50 6.62 8.39
CA PHE A 75 5.75 6.95 6.99
C PHE A 75 6.98 7.81 6.71
N HIS A 76 7.55 8.48 7.72
CA HIS A 76 8.64 9.43 7.51
C HIS A 76 9.98 8.91 8.03
N GLN A 77 10.93 8.67 7.11
CA GLN A 77 12.29 8.21 7.43
C GLN A 77 13.13 9.26 8.17
N ASP A 78 13.03 10.55 7.79
CA ASP A 78 13.81 11.65 8.41
C ASP A 78 12.88 12.66 9.07
N LEU A 79 12.51 12.39 10.33
CA LEU A 79 11.63 13.26 11.12
C LEU A 79 12.18 14.68 11.30
N ASN A 80 13.50 14.85 11.33
CA ASN A 80 14.11 16.17 11.49
C ASN A 80 13.89 17.03 10.24
N PHE A 81 13.96 16.43 9.06
CA PHE A 81 13.63 17.09 7.81
C PHE A 81 12.13 17.42 7.74
N VAL A 82 11.25 16.45 8.00
CA VAL A 82 9.80 16.64 7.80
C VAL A 82 9.20 17.62 8.81
N ARG A 83 9.71 17.66 10.05
CA ARG A 83 9.30 18.63 11.08
C ARG A 83 9.48 20.09 10.67
N LYS A 84 10.37 20.40 9.71
CA LYS A 84 10.52 21.77 9.17
C LYS A 84 9.27 22.24 8.43
N PHE A 85 8.54 21.32 7.80
CA PHE A 85 7.28 21.62 7.12
C PHE A 85 6.09 21.74 8.07
N LEU A 86 6.20 21.23 9.30
CA LEU A 86 5.15 21.33 10.32
C LEU A 86 5.10 22.70 11.00
N GLN A 87 6.26 23.36 11.15
CA GLN A 87 6.36 24.66 11.82
C GLN A 87 5.36 25.71 11.31
N PRO A 88 5.24 25.99 9.99
CA PRO A 88 4.30 26.99 9.48
C PRO A 88 2.83 26.55 9.56
N LEU A 89 2.54 25.30 9.92
CA LEU A 89 1.19 24.74 10.01
C LEU A 89 0.66 24.72 11.45
N LEU A 90 1.54 24.98 12.44
CA LEU A 90 1.22 24.91 13.86
C LEU A 90 0.26 26.04 14.23
N ILE A 91 -0.91 25.69 14.75
CA ILE A 91 -1.91 26.66 15.21
C ILE A 91 -2.13 26.64 16.72
N GLY A 92 -1.68 25.58 17.41
CA GLY A 92 -1.75 25.47 18.85
C GLY A 92 -1.45 24.08 19.38
N GLU A 93 -1.88 23.79 20.60
CA GLU A 93 -1.65 22.53 21.30
C GLU A 93 -2.95 21.94 21.83
N LEU A 94 -2.96 20.63 22.04
CA LEU A 94 -4.09 19.94 22.65
C LEU A 94 -4.15 20.28 24.14
N ALA A 95 -5.33 20.69 24.61
CA ALA A 95 -5.54 21.12 25.99
C ALA A 95 -5.03 20.08 27.00
N PRO A 96 -4.35 20.48 28.10
CA PRO A 96 -3.70 19.54 29.02
C PRO A 96 -4.63 18.49 29.63
N GLU A 97 -5.91 18.82 29.79
CA GLU A 97 -6.94 17.92 30.29
C GLU A 97 -7.41 16.87 29.28
N GLU A 98 -7.14 17.07 27.99
CA GLU A 98 -7.55 16.14 26.94
C GLU A 98 -6.57 14.96 26.84
N PRO A 99 -7.08 13.73 26.63
CA PRO A 99 -6.25 12.58 26.36
C PRO A 99 -5.41 12.83 25.10
N SER A 100 -4.18 12.33 25.08
CA SER A 100 -3.29 12.52 23.91
C SER A 100 -3.86 11.91 22.64
N GLN A 101 -4.69 10.86 22.76
CA GLN A 101 -5.34 10.17 21.66
C GLN A 101 -6.78 10.65 21.43
N ASP A 102 -7.26 10.47 20.20
CA ASP A 102 -8.52 10.99 19.65
C ASP A 102 -9.76 10.09 19.89
N GLY A 103 -9.65 9.02 20.67
CA GLY A 103 -10.73 8.06 20.94
C GLY A 103 -10.51 7.15 22.17
N PRO A 104 -11.44 6.20 22.43
CA PRO A 104 -11.33 5.22 23.51
C PRO A 104 -10.25 4.18 23.17
N GLN A 105 -9.00 4.59 23.29
CA GLN A 105 -7.83 3.81 22.95
C GLN A 105 -7.13 3.34 24.24
N ASP A 106 -6.54 2.15 24.18
CA ASP A 106 -5.68 1.67 25.27
C ASP A 106 -4.36 2.44 25.24
N ALA A 107 -4.21 3.41 26.15
CA ALA A 107 -3.01 4.24 26.22
C ALA A 107 -1.74 3.40 26.50
N GLN A 108 -1.86 2.31 27.27
CA GLN A 108 -0.73 1.43 27.57
C GLN A 108 -0.29 0.65 26.33
N LEU A 109 -1.24 0.21 25.49
CA LEU A 109 -0.93 -0.41 24.20
C LEU A 109 -0.14 0.54 23.29
N VAL A 110 -0.55 1.80 23.19
CA VAL A 110 0.12 2.81 22.36
C VAL A 110 1.55 3.05 22.87
N GLU A 111 1.74 3.17 24.17
CA GLU A 111 3.07 3.33 24.78
C GLU A 111 3.97 2.10 24.55
N ASP A 112 3.43 0.90 24.77
CA ASP A 112 4.18 -0.35 24.54
C ASP A 112 4.54 -0.53 23.05
N PHE A 113 3.65 -0.16 22.13
CA PHE A 113 3.95 -0.16 20.70
C PHE A 113 5.10 0.79 20.36
N ARG A 114 5.08 2.02 20.91
CA ARG A 114 6.17 2.98 20.75
C ARG A 114 7.47 2.47 21.36
N ALA A 115 7.42 1.75 22.48
CA ALA A 115 8.58 1.11 23.08
C ALA A 115 9.16 -0.01 22.19
N ILE A 116 8.32 -0.81 21.53
CA ILE A 116 8.77 -1.80 20.55
C ILE A 116 9.45 -1.13 19.35
N ARG A 117 8.89 -0.02 18.88
CA ARG A 117 9.54 0.75 17.82
C ARG A 117 10.93 1.22 18.25
N GLN A 118 11.05 1.77 19.46
CA GLN A 118 12.35 2.18 19.99
C GLN A 118 13.32 0.99 20.07
N ALA A 119 12.88 -0.16 20.59
CA ALA A 119 13.70 -1.36 20.63
C ALA A 119 14.14 -1.82 19.23
N ALA A 120 13.27 -1.71 18.22
CA ALA A 120 13.61 -2.02 16.83
C ALA A 120 14.63 -1.04 16.23
N GLU A 121 14.56 0.24 16.59
CA GLU A 121 15.57 1.25 16.26
C GLU A 121 16.92 0.91 16.93
N ASP A 122 16.93 0.56 18.22
CA ASP A 122 18.13 0.19 18.98
C ASP A 122 18.77 -1.13 18.47
N MET A 123 17.98 -2.04 17.92
CA MET A 123 18.41 -3.28 17.28
C MET A 123 18.89 -3.11 15.82
N GLU A 124 18.93 -1.86 15.33
CA GLU A 124 19.27 -1.49 13.96
C GLU A 124 18.40 -2.18 12.90
N LEU A 125 17.12 -2.45 13.21
CA LEU A 125 16.23 -3.17 12.29
C LEU A 125 15.80 -2.33 11.09
N PHE A 126 15.92 -1.00 11.17
CA PHE A 126 15.64 -0.08 10.06
C PHE A 126 16.83 0.10 9.10
N GLU A 127 17.99 -0.48 9.40
CA GLU A 127 19.16 -0.42 8.53
C GLU A 127 19.13 -1.52 7.47
N ALA A 128 19.14 -1.11 6.21
CA ALA A 128 19.17 -2.02 5.07
C ALA A 128 20.56 -2.64 4.86
N LYS A 129 20.61 -3.94 4.58
CA LYS A 129 21.81 -4.62 4.09
C LYS A 129 21.91 -4.45 2.56
N PRO A 130 22.85 -3.65 2.01
CA PRO A 130 22.89 -3.39 0.56
C PRO A 130 23.10 -4.65 -0.27
N ALA A 131 23.90 -5.59 0.22
CA ALA A 131 24.15 -6.86 -0.45
C ALA A 131 22.86 -7.68 -0.67
N PHE A 132 21.91 -7.64 0.27
CA PHE A 132 20.62 -8.33 0.13
C PHE A 132 19.84 -7.80 -1.07
N PHE A 133 19.69 -6.48 -1.16
CA PHE A 133 18.93 -5.83 -2.25
C PHE A 133 19.69 -5.87 -3.59
N ALA A 134 21.02 -5.80 -3.58
CA ALA A 134 21.83 -5.97 -4.78
C ALA A 134 21.71 -7.39 -5.35
N LEU A 135 21.69 -8.43 -4.50
CA LEU A 135 21.46 -9.81 -4.94
C LEU A 135 20.05 -10.01 -5.49
N LEU A 136 19.03 -9.35 -4.92
CA LEU A 136 17.67 -9.39 -5.47
C LEU A 136 17.60 -8.74 -6.85
N LEU A 137 18.21 -7.57 -7.04
CA LEU A 137 18.29 -6.93 -8.34
C LEU A 137 19.06 -7.79 -9.35
N GLY A 138 20.20 -8.35 -8.94
CA GLY A 138 20.99 -9.28 -9.76
C GLY A 138 20.20 -10.52 -10.18
N HIS A 139 19.40 -11.08 -9.27
CA HIS A 139 18.50 -12.20 -9.53
C HIS A 139 17.44 -11.85 -10.58
N ILE A 140 16.79 -10.68 -10.47
CA ILE A 140 15.81 -10.18 -11.44
C ILE A 140 16.46 -10.05 -12.83
N LEU A 141 17.59 -9.35 -12.92
CA LEU A 141 18.31 -9.15 -14.19
C LEU A 141 18.79 -10.48 -14.79
N ALA A 142 19.25 -11.41 -13.97
CA ALA A 142 19.66 -12.74 -14.42
C ALA A 142 18.49 -13.52 -15.02
N MET A 143 17.28 -13.41 -14.46
CA MET A 143 16.08 -14.04 -15.02
C MET A 143 15.66 -13.40 -16.36
N GLU A 144 15.72 -12.07 -16.48
CA GLU A 144 15.45 -11.38 -17.76
C GLU A 144 16.40 -11.88 -18.86
N VAL A 145 17.70 -11.99 -18.55
CA VAL A 145 18.71 -12.50 -19.48
C VAL A 145 18.49 -13.99 -19.79
N LEU A 146 18.19 -14.80 -18.76
CA LEU A 146 17.93 -16.23 -18.94
C LEU A 146 16.73 -16.49 -19.84
N ALA A 147 15.63 -15.76 -19.66
CA ALA A 147 14.44 -15.90 -20.50
C ALA A 147 14.75 -15.59 -21.97
N TRP A 148 15.52 -14.52 -22.23
CA TRP A 148 15.95 -14.19 -23.57
C TRP A 148 16.89 -15.25 -24.16
N LEU A 149 17.86 -15.74 -23.38
CA LEU A 149 18.80 -16.79 -23.79
C LEU A 149 18.09 -18.11 -24.12
N LEU A 150 17.03 -18.48 -23.38
CA LEU A 150 16.23 -19.68 -23.67
C LEU A 150 15.65 -19.61 -25.09
N VAL A 151 15.10 -18.46 -25.49
CA VAL A 151 14.55 -18.28 -26.84
C VAL A 151 15.67 -18.19 -27.88
N TYR A 152 16.75 -17.49 -27.57
CA TYR A 152 17.88 -17.31 -28.48
C TYR A 152 18.59 -18.64 -28.82
N LEU A 153 18.84 -19.49 -27.82
CA LEU A 153 19.59 -20.74 -27.99
C LEU A 153 18.75 -21.88 -28.55
N PHE A 154 17.49 -21.99 -28.13
CA PHE A 154 16.62 -23.11 -28.51
C PHE A 154 15.61 -22.77 -29.61
N GLY A 155 15.57 -21.50 -30.03
CA GLY A 155 14.63 -20.99 -31.02
C GLY A 155 13.19 -20.82 -30.49
N PRO A 156 12.32 -20.17 -31.28
CA PRO A 156 10.91 -20.03 -30.94
C PRO A 156 10.21 -21.40 -31.05
N GLY A 157 9.65 -21.87 -29.94
CA GLY A 157 8.85 -23.10 -29.87
C GLY A 157 8.04 -23.15 -28.60
N TRP A 158 7.08 -24.08 -28.48
CA TRP A 158 6.21 -24.16 -27.30
C TRP A 158 6.99 -24.29 -26.00
N VAL A 159 7.96 -25.21 -25.92
CA VAL A 159 8.73 -25.44 -24.70
C VAL A 159 9.62 -24.24 -24.32
N PRO A 160 10.51 -23.71 -25.19
CA PRO A 160 11.31 -22.53 -24.86
C PRO A 160 10.45 -21.30 -24.51
N SER A 161 9.35 -21.08 -25.22
CA SER A 161 8.44 -19.94 -24.98
C SER A 161 7.74 -20.05 -23.63
N THR A 162 7.25 -21.24 -23.26
CA THR A 162 6.61 -21.45 -21.96
C THR A 162 7.60 -21.28 -20.81
N LEU A 163 8.82 -21.81 -20.95
CA LEU A 163 9.87 -21.61 -19.95
C LEU A 163 10.27 -20.14 -19.83
N ALA A 164 10.46 -19.44 -20.96
CA ALA A 164 10.73 -18.01 -20.96
C ALA A 164 9.59 -17.22 -20.29
N ALA A 165 8.33 -17.56 -20.57
CA ALA A 165 7.17 -16.91 -19.94
C ALA A 165 7.15 -17.10 -18.41
N LEU A 166 7.46 -18.31 -17.91
CA LEU A 166 7.52 -18.58 -16.47
C LEU A 166 8.69 -17.84 -15.79
N VAL A 167 9.85 -17.81 -16.43
CA VAL A 167 11.03 -17.08 -15.93
C VAL A 167 10.77 -15.58 -15.91
N LEU A 168 10.20 -15.02 -16.98
CA LEU A 168 9.80 -13.61 -17.04
C LEU A 168 8.72 -13.30 -15.99
N ALA A 169 7.69 -14.13 -15.83
CA ALA A 169 6.67 -13.91 -14.81
C ALA A 169 7.28 -13.90 -13.40
N THR A 170 8.24 -14.78 -13.12
CA THR A 170 9.00 -14.78 -11.86
C THR A 170 9.82 -13.51 -11.70
N SER A 171 10.53 -13.07 -12.75
CA SER A 171 11.24 -11.79 -12.79
C SER A 171 10.34 -10.62 -12.47
N GLN A 172 9.17 -10.54 -13.12
CA GLN A 172 8.20 -9.47 -12.94
C GLN A 172 7.59 -9.44 -11.52
N ALA A 173 7.32 -10.61 -10.93
CA ALA A 173 6.85 -10.72 -9.55
C ALA A 173 7.93 -10.29 -8.55
N GLN A 174 9.18 -10.74 -8.72
CA GLN A 174 10.30 -10.33 -7.86
C GLN A 174 10.65 -8.85 -8.02
N CYS A 175 10.54 -8.32 -9.24
CA CYS A 175 10.66 -6.89 -9.55
C CYS A 175 9.61 -6.06 -8.80
N TRP A 176 8.37 -6.55 -8.74
CA TRP A 176 7.32 -5.92 -7.94
C TRP A 176 7.65 -5.93 -6.44
N CYS A 177 8.21 -7.02 -5.93
CA CYS A 177 8.64 -7.10 -4.53
C CYS A 177 9.77 -6.11 -4.22
N LEU A 178 10.76 -5.97 -5.11
CA LEU A 178 11.88 -5.03 -4.93
C LEU A 178 11.45 -3.57 -5.06
N GLN A 179 10.61 -3.23 -6.04
CA GLN A 179 10.09 -1.86 -6.15
C GLN A 179 9.25 -1.48 -4.93
N HIS A 180 8.54 -2.44 -4.33
CA HIS A 180 7.75 -2.22 -3.13
C HIS A 180 8.64 -1.81 -1.95
N ASP A 181 9.75 -2.54 -1.72
CA ASP A 181 10.75 -2.17 -0.70
C ASP A 181 11.30 -0.75 -0.91
N LEU A 182 11.57 -0.39 -2.17
CA LEU A 182 12.07 0.93 -2.55
C LEU A 182 11.01 2.02 -2.38
N GLY A 183 9.75 1.75 -2.71
CA GLY A 183 8.63 2.68 -2.54
C GLY A 183 8.35 3.02 -1.07
N HIS A 184 8.62 2.07 -0.18
CA HIS A 184 8.60 2.30 1.27
C HIS A 184 9.84 3.03 1.80
N THR A 185 10.77 3.43 0.93
CA THR A 185 12.03 4.09 1.30
C THR A 185 12.91 3.27 2.25
N SER A 186 12.75 1.94 2.24
CA SER A 186 13.38 1.03 3.21
C SER A 186 14.80 0.56 2.83
N VAL A 187 15.32 0.93 1.65
CA VAL A 187 16.59 0.39 1.12
C VAL A 187 17.75 1.35 1.28
N PHE A 188 17.57 2.63 0.96
CA PHE A 188 18.62 3.65 1.08
C PHE A 188 18.32 4.60 2.23
N ARG A 189 19.38 5.12 2.88
CA ARG A 189 19.27 6.12 3.96
C ARG A 189 18.69 7.45 3.50
N LYS A 190 18.88 7.83 2.23
CA LYS A 190 18.28 9.02 1.63
C LYS A 190 17.13 8.59 0.74
N SER A 191 15.92 9.07 1.03
CA SER A 191 14.70 8.79 0.26
C SER A 191 14.85 9.02 -1.24
N GLN A 192 15.60 10.06 -1.66
CA GLN A 192 15.86 10.35 -3.08
C GLN A 192 16.44 9.15 -3.86
N TRP A 193 17.35 8.37 -3.26
CA TRP A 193 17.95 7.21 -3.92
C TRP A 193 16.97 6.04 -4.00
N ASN A 194 16.08 5.90 -3.01
CA ASN A 194 14.98 4.95 -3.09
C ASN A 194 14.06 5.28 -4.27
N HIS A 195 13.66 6.54 -4.44
CA HIS A 195 12.77 6.94 -5.53
C HIS A 195 13.42 6.75 -6.91
N VAL A 196 14.68 7.15 -7.09
CA VAL A 196 15.40 6.93 -8.37
C VAL A 196 15.50 5.44 -8.70
N ALA A 197 15.88 4.61 -7.72
CA ALA A 197 15.96 3.17 -7.91
C ALA A 197 14.57 2.55 -8.14
N GLN A 198 13.53 3.02 -7.45
CA GLN A 198 12.15 2.57 -7.65
C GLN A 198 11.68 2.87 -9.07
N GLN A 199 11.94 4.07 -9.59
CA GLN A 199 11.60 4.44 -10.97
C GLN A 199 12.30 3.53 -11.99
N PHE A 200 13.55 3.16 -11.75
CA PHE A 200 14.23 2.19 -12.60
C PHE A 200 13.58 0.80 -12.50
N VAL A 201 13.39 0.25 -11.30
CA VAL A 201 12.84 -1.10 -11.12
C VAL A 201 11.39 -1.17 -11.62
N MET A 202 10.52 -0.25 -11.20
CA MET A 202 9.11 -0.22 -11.61
C MET A 202 8.93 0.18 -13.09
N GLY A 203 9.69 1.16 -13.55
CA GLY A 203 9.59 1.70 -14.90
C GLY A 203 10.30 0.84 -15.94
N GLN A 204 11.62 0.70 -15.85
CA GLN A 204 12.43 0.00 -16.87
C GLN A 204 12.24 -1.51 -16.89
N LEU A 205 12.00 -2.12 -15.72
CA LEU A 205 11.90 -3.58 -15.64
C LEU A 205 10.45 -4.07 -15.70
N LYS A 206 9.44 -3.23 -15.39
CA LYS A 206 8.03 -3.66 -15.35
C LYS A 206 7.07 -2.84 -16.23
N GLY A 207 7.45 -1.63 -16.66
CA GLY A 207 6.63 -0.78 -17.51
C GLY A 207 5.58 0.06 -16.78
N PHE A 208 5.73 0.25 -15.46
CA PHE A 208 4.77 0.98 -14.62
C PHE A 208 5.37 2.24 -13.98
N SER A 209 4.51 3.17 -13.61
CA SER A 209 4.88 4.38 -12.87
C SER A 209 5.08 4.07 -11.39
N ALA A 210 6.25 4.45 -10.88
CA ALA A 210 6.54 4.42 -9.44
C ALA A 210 5.64 5.41 -8.68
N HIS A 211 5.36 6.57 -9.27
CA HIS A 211 4.50 7.59 -8.67
C HIS A 211 3.04 7.13 -8.58
N TRP A 212 2.49 6.51 -9.63
CA TRP A 212 1.15 5.93 -9.61
C TRP A 212 1.03 4.88 -8.50
N TRP A 213 2.01 3.98 -8.41
CA TRP A 213 2.03 2.94 -7.39
C TRP A 213 2.11 3.55 -5.99
N ASN A 214 3.03 4.48 -5.74
CA ASN A 214 3.18 5.17 -4.45
C ASN A 214 1.88 5.88 -4.03
N PHE A 215 1.23 6.58 -4.97
CA PHE A 215 -0.02 7.28 -4.71
C PHE A 215 -1.12 6.36 -4.19
N ARG A 216 -1.28 5.16 -4.78
CA ARG A 216 -2.26 4.17 -4.34
C ARG A 216 -1.82 3.49 -3.05
N HIS A 217 -0.60 2.96 -3.03
CA HIS A 217 -0.09 2.09 -1.98
C HIS A 217 0.02 2.81 -0.63
N PHE A 218 0.39 4.08 -0.62
CA PHE A 218 0.43 4.84 0.64
C PHE A 218 -0.96 4.99 1.27
N GLN A 219 -2.02 5.14 0.45
CA GLN A 219 -3.40 5.22 0.97
C GLN A 219 -3.82 3.89 1.59
N HIS A 220 -3.46 2.78 0.96
CA HIS A 220 -3.67 1.44 1.51
C HIS A 220 -3.00 1.30 2.89
N HIS A 221 -1.74 1.69 3.05
CA HIS A 221 -1.09 1.64 4.37
C HIS A 221 -1.67 2.61 5.39
N ALA A 222 -2.13 3.79 4.96
CA ALA A 222 -2.71 4.78 5.86
C ALA A 222 -3.99 4.25 6.53
N LYS A 223 -4.88 3.61 5.78
CA LYS A 223 -6.17 3.13 6.30
C LYS A 223 -6.57 1.81 5.62
N PRO A 224 -5.84 0.70 5.84
CA PRO A 224 -6.07 -0.54 5.12
C PRO A 224 -7.45 -1.10 5.44
N ASN A 225 -8.10 -1.72 4.45
CA ASN A 225 -9.44 -2.30 4.52
C ASN A 225 -10.57 -1.34 4.93
N ILE A 226 -10.33 -0.03 4.96
CA ILE A 226 -11.36 0.96 5.25
C ILE A 226 -12.06 1.38 3.95
N PHE A 227 -13.37 1.15 3.88
CA PHE A 227 -14.20 1.46 2.72
C PHE A 227 -14.07 2.94 2.33
N HIS A 228 -13.86 3.22 1.04
CA HIS A 228 -13.57 4.53 0.44
C HIS A 228 -12.22 5.20 0.82
N LYS A 229 -11.48 4.70 1.80
CA LYS A 229 -10.12 5.18 2.11
C LYS A 229 -9.04 4.31 1.46
N ASP A 230 -9.22 2.99 1.51
CA ASP A 230 -8.31 2.04 0.88
C ASP A 230 -8.67 1.80 -0.61
N PRO A 231 -7.79 2.17 -1.56
CA PRO A 231 -8.04 1.92 -2.98
C PRO A 231 -7.97 0.44 -3.37
N ASP A 232 -7.37 -0.44 -2.55
CA ASP A 232 -7.14 -1.84 -2.90
C ASP A 232 -8.34 -2.74 -2.61
N VAL A 233 -9.25 -2.30 -1.73
CA VAL A 233 -10.57 -2.95 -1.54
C VAL A 233 -11.67 -2.33 -2.42
N THR A 234 -11.33 -1.31 -3.21
CA THR A 234 -12.28 -0.64 -4.13
C THR A 234 -12.26 -1.32 -5.50
N VAL A 235 -12.83 -2.53 -5.57
CA VAL A 235 -12.82 -3.40 -6.77
C VAL A 235 -14.18 -3.50 -7.50
N ALA A 236 -15.17 -2.76 -7.01
CA ALA A 236 -16.48 -2.63 -7.66
C ALA A 236 -16.36 -1.80 -8.96
N PRO A 237 -17.16 -2.06 -10.00
CA PRO A 237 -18.30 -2.99 -10.04
C PRO A 237 -17.93 -4.43 -10.44
N VAL A 238 -16.66 -4.79 -10.57
CA VAL A 238 -16.28 -6.14 -11.05
C VAL A 238 -16.41 -7.20 -9.96
N PHE A 239 -15.87 -6.89 -8.78
CA PHE A 239 -15.99 -7.70 -7.57
C PHE A 239 -16.57 -6.85 -6.44
N LEU A 240 -17.21 -7.50 -5.49
CA LEU A 240 -17.74 -6.86 -4.28
C LEU A 240 -17.08 -7.47 -3.07
N LEU A 241 -16.63 -6.59 -2.17
CA LEU A 241 -15.98 -6.88 -0.90
C LEU A 241 -16.59 -6.01 0.22
N GLY A 242 -16.82 -6.60 1.39
CA GLY A 242 -17.28 -5.87 2.58
C GLY A 242 -18.51 -5.00 2.31
N GLU A 243 -18.44 -3.72 2.69
CA GLU A 243 -19.56 -2.75 2.56
C GLU A 243 -20.05 -2.54 1.13
N SER A 244 -19.18 -2.70 0.12
CA SER A 244 -19.61 -2.59 -1.28
C SER A 244 -20.66 -3.65 -1.63
N SER A 245 -20.61 -4.84 -1.02
CA SER A 245 -21.64 -5.88 -1.19
C SER A 245 -23.00 -5.43 -0.67
N VAL A 246 -23.02 -4.81 0.51
CA VAL A 246 -24.25 -4.31 1.14
C VAL A 246 -24.82 -3.15 0.33
N GLU A 247 -23.98 -2.18 -0.04
CA GLU A 247 -24.39 -1.00 -0.79
C GLU A 247 -24.99 -1.39 -2.16
N TYR A 248 -24.31 -2.26 -2.90
CA TYR A 248 -24.80 -2.72 -4.21
C TYR A 248 -26.07 -3.56 -4.08
N GLY A 249 -26.19 -4.38 -3.04
CA GLY A 249 -27.37 -5.18 -2.76
C GLY A 249 -28.60 -4.31 -2.50
N LYS A 250 -28.51 -3.36 -1.55
CA LYS A 250 -29.59 -2.41 -1.23
C LYS A 250 -30.03 -1.58 -2.45
N LYS A 251 -29.06 -1.16 -3.28
CA LYS A 251 -29.34 -0.40 -4.52
C LYS A 251 -29.84 -1.27 -5.67
N LYS A 252 -30.09 -2.56 -5.45
CA LYS A 252 -30.51 -3.56 -6.46
C LYS A 252 -29.60 -3.56 -7.71
N ARG A 253 -28.29 -3.34 -7.53
CA ARG A 253 -27.31 -3.31 -8.64
C ARG A 253 -26.81 -4.72 -8.95
N ARG A 254 -26.93 -5.14 -10.21
CA ARG A 254 -26.54 -6.47 -10.69
C ARG A 254 -25.85 -6.40 -12.06
N TYR A 255 -24.64 -5.83 -12.10
CA TYR A 255 -23.84 -5.80 -13.34
C TYR A 255 -23.21 -7.16 -13.67
N LEU A 256 -22.87 -7.94 -12.63
CA LEU A 256 -22.30 -9.29 -12.73
C LEU A 256 -23.03 -10.23 -11.76
N PRO A 257 -22.89 -11.56 -11.92
CA PRO A 257 -23.48 -12.53 -10.99
C PRO A 257 -22.67 -12.58 -9.68
N TYR A 258 -22.79 -11.55 -8.83
CA TYR A 258 -21.96 -11.37 -7.63
C TYR A 258 -22.01 -12.55 -6.63
N HIS A 259 -23.16 -13.22 -6.46
CA HIS A 259 -23.27 -14.44 -5.66
C HIS A 259 -22.38 -15.61 -6.14
N ARG A 260 -21.86 -15.53 -7.38
CA ARG A 260 -20.93 -16.50 -7.99
C ARG A 260 -19.53 -15.92 -8.23
N GLN A 261 -19.20 -14.76 -7.66
CA GLN A 261 -17.93 -14.09 -7.94
C GLN A 261 -16.70 -14.93 -7.62
N HIS A 262 -16.77 -15.76 -6.58
CA HIS A 262 -15.75 -16.74 -6.22
C HIS A 262 -15.46 -17.78 -7.33
N LEU A 263 -16.42 -18.06 -8.23
CA LEU A 263 -16.24 -19.04 -9.31
C LEU A 263 -15.50 -18.48 -10.53
N TYR A 264 -15.67 -17.19 -10.82
CA TYR A 264 -15.02 -16.55 -11.96
C TYR A 264 -13.80 -15.72 -11.58
N PHE A 265 -13.53 -15.53 -10.29
CA PHE A 265 -12.41 -14.74 -9.79
C PHE A 265 -11.06 -15.21 -10.35
N PHE A 266 -10.76 -16.51 -10.33
CA PHE A 266 -9.48 -17.01 -10.84
C PHE A 266 -9.25 -16.62 -12.30
N LEU A 267 -10.26 -16.82 -13.15
CA LEU A 267 -10.13 -16.58 -14.59
C LEU A 267 -10.17 -15.09 -14.98
N ILE A 268 -10.96 -14.28 -14.26
CA ILE A 268 -11.23 -12.90 -14.64
C ILE A 268 -10.49 -11.91 -13.75
N GLY A 269 -10.45 -12.15 -12.43
CA GLY A 269 -9.98 -11.20 -11.43
C GLY A 269 -8.53 -10.75 -11.64
N PRO A 270 -7.54 -11.64 -11.40
CA PRO A 270 -6.15 -11.27 -11.58
C PRO A 270 -5.84 -10.74 -12.98
N PRO A 271 -6.22 -11.41 -14.09
CA PRO A 271 -5.92 -10.91 -15.43
C PRO A 271 -6.53 -9.53 -15.70
N LEU A 272 -7.81 -9.30 -15.36
CA LEU A 272 -8.44 -8.01 -15.61
C LEU A 272 -7.81 -6.89 -14.77
N LEU A 273 -7.42 -7.19 -13.52
CA LEU A 273 -6.82 -6.21 -12.63
C LEU A 273 -5.52 -5.66 -13.23
N THR A 274 -4.54 -6.50 -13.56
CA THR A 274 -3.25 -5.98 -13.98
C THR A 274 -3.18 -5.66 -15.48
N LEU A 275 -3.76 -6.48 -16.37
CA LEU A 275 -3.65 -6.27 -17.83
C LEU A 275 -4.51 -5.11 -18.33
N VAL A 276 -5.59 -4.78 -17.62
CA VAL A 276 -6.57 -3.79 -18.08
C VAL A 276 -6.67 -2.64 -17.09
N ASN A 277 -7.14 -2.89 -15.87
CA ASN A 277 -7.43 -1.81 -14.94
C ASN A 277 -6.16 -1.04 -14.57
N PHE A 278 -5.10 -1.72 -14.12
CA PHE A 278 -3.85 -1.07 -13.75
C PHE A 278 -3.13 -0.45 -14.94
N GLU A 279 -3.06 -1.09 -16.11
CA GLU A 279 -2.42 -0.48 -17.29
C GLU A 279 -3.13 0.81 -17.73
N VAL A 280 -4.48 0.82 -17.72
CA VAL A 280 -5.27 2.01 -18.05
C VAL A 280 -5.07 3.10 -17.00
N GLU A 281 -5.18 2.77 -15.71
CA GLU A 281 -4.98 3.74 -14.63
C GLU A 281 -3.55 4.30 -14.60
N ASN A 282 -2.55 3.43 -14.81
CA ASN A 282 -1.14 3.80 -14.87
C ASN A 282 -0.87 4.78 -16.02
N LEU A 283 -1.34 4.46 -17.23
CA LEU A 283 -1.18 5.35 -18.38
C LEU A 283 -1.92 6.68 -18.18
N ALA A 284 -3.17 6.63 -17.70
CA ALA A 284 -3.95 7.82 -17.40
C ALA A 284 -3.25 8.69 -16.35
N TYR A 285 -2.73 8.09 -15.28
CA TYR A 285 -1.99 8.80 -14.23
C TYR A 285 -0.74 9.48 -14.80
N MET A 286 0.07 8.77 -15.58
CA MET A 286 1.28 9.35 -16.17
C MET A 286 0.98 10.56 -17.06
N LEU A 287 -0.10 10.51 -17.84
CA LEU A 287 -0.50 11.60 -18.73
C LEU A 287 -1.14 12.78 -17.98
N VAL A 288 -2.12 12.50 -17.10
CA VAL A 288 -2.88 13.52 -16.37
C VAL A 288 -2.01 14.23 -15.32
N CYS A 289 -1.18 13.47 -14.60
CA CYS A 289 -0.27 14.01 -13.60
C CYS A 289 1.09 14.42 -14.19
N MET A 290 1.24 14.41 -15.53
CA MET A 290 2.44 14.84 -16.26
C MET A 290 3.73 14.16 -15.78
N GLN A 291 3.67 12.86 -15.47
CA GLN A 291 4.82 12.07 -15.02
C GLN A 291 5.66 11.59 -16.21
N TRP A 292 6.26 12.54 -16.94
CA TRP A 292 6.99 12.26 -18.18
C TRP A 292 8.19 11.33 -17.99
N THR A 293 8.89 11.41 -16.86
CA THR A 293 10.01 10.52 -16.55
C THR A 293 9.54 9.06 -16.43
N ASP A 294 8.44 8.83 -15.74
CA ASP A 294 7.85 7.48 -15.59
C ASP A 294 7.34 6.97 -16.94
N LEU A 295 6.75 7.84 -17.76
CA LEU A 295 6.29 7.49 -19.11
C LEU A 295 7.46 7.07 -20.02
N LEU A 296 8.59 7.78 -19.96
CA LEU A 296 9.78 7.44 -20.73
C LEU A 296 10.36 6.09 -20.29
N TRP A 297 10.40 5.81 -18.98
CA TRP A 297 10.81 4.50 -18.48
C TRP A 297 9.86 3.39 -18.94
N ALA A 298 8.55 3.61 -18.87
CA ALA A 298 7.57 2.66 -19.34
C ALA A 298 7.72 2.40 -20.85
N ALA A 299 7.84 3.44 -21.66
CA ALA A 299 8.07 3.32 -23.10
C ALA A 299 9.37 2.57 -23.42
N SER A 300 10.43 2.80 -22.64
CA SER A 300 11.70 2.08 -22.75
C SER A 300 11.55 0.59 -22.43
N PHE A 301 10.78 0.23 -21.40
CA PHE A 301 10.45 -1.18 -21.11
C PHE A 301 9.75 -1.86 -22.28
N TYR A 302 8.68 -1.25 -22.81
CA TYR A 302 7.93 -1.82 -23.93
C TYR A 302 8.80 -1.94 -25.17
N SER A 303 9.60 -0.91 -25.48
CA SER A 303 10.55 -0.92 -26.60
C SER A 303 11.57 -2.05 -26.44
N ARG A 304 12.18 -2.18 -25.27
CA ARG A 304 13.12 -3.27 -24.96
C ARG A 304 12.46 -4.64 -25.16
N PHE A 305 11.26 -4.84 -24.61
CA PHE A 305 10.56 -6.12 -24.72
C PHE A 305 10.32 -6.51 -26.18
N PHE A 306 9.75 -5.62 -26.99
CA PHE A 306 9.47 -5.92 -28.39
C PHE A 306 10.75 -6.04 -29.23
N LEU A 307 11.78 -5.24 -28.98
CA LEU A 307 13.07 -5.40 -29.66
C LEU A 307 13.75 -6.74 -29.33
N CYS A 308 13.57 -7.24 -28.11
CA CYS A 308 14.12 -8.53 -27.70
C CYS A 308 13.37 -9.73 -28.30
N TYR A 309 12.04 -9.68 -28.40
CA TYR A 309 11.22 -10.87 -28.71
C TYR A 309 10.57 -10.87 -30.09
N ALA A 310 10.29 -9.70 -30.68
CA ALA A 310 9.71 -9.62 -32.04
C ALA A 310 10.60 -10.27 -33.13
N PRO A 311 11.95 -10.22 -33.08
CA PRO A 311 12.78 -10.92 -34.07
C PRO A 311 12.58 -12.44 -34.10
N PHE A 312 12.15 -13.06 -32.98
CA PHE A 312 11.91 -14.49 -32.90
C PHE A 312 10.47 -14.87 -33.22
N TYR A 313 9.50 -14.05 -32.81
CA TYR A 313 8.08 -14.41 -32.81
C TYR A 313 7.21 -13.58 -33.77
N GLY A 314 7.78 -12.55 -34.40
CA GLY A 314 7.01 -11.47 -35.00
C GLY A 314 6.24 -10.66 -33.95
N LEU A 315 5.58 -9.58 -34.38
CA LEU A 315 4.80 -8.73 -33.46
C LEU A 315 3.64 -9.49 -32.77
N PRO A 316 2.81 -10.30 -33.46
CA PRO A 316 1.71 -11.01 -32.81
C PRO A 316 2.19 -12.04 -31.77
N GLY A 317 3.27 -12.77 -32.05
CA GLY A 317 3.79 -13.77 -31.13
C GLY A 317 4.51 -13.13 -29.93
N ALA A 318 5.21 -12.01 -30.12
CA ALA A 318 5.77 -11.24 -29.01
C ALA A 318 4.67 -10.66 -28.10
N LEU A 319 3.57 -10.17 -28.68
CA LEU A 319 2.40 -9.73 -27.92
C LEU A 319 1.76 -10.90 -27.14
N LEU A 320 1.64 -12.08 -27.75
CA LEU A 320 1.13 -13.27 -27.06
C LEU A 320 2.02 -13.66 -25.86
N LEU A 321 3.34 -13.63 -26.04
CA LEU A 321 4.30 -13.85 -24.94
C LEU A 321 4.12 -12.82 -23.83
N PHE A 322 4.02 -11.53 -24.18
CA PHE A 322 3.79 -10.45 -23.22
C PHE A 322 2.51 -10.68 -22.40
N VAL A 323 1.39 -10.97 -23.09
CA VAL A 323 0.11 -11.25 -22.43
C VAL A 323 0.22 -12.47 -21.53
N ALA A 324 0.86 -13.55 -21.98
CA ALA A 324 1.06 -14.74 -21.15
C ALA A 324 1.86 -14.43 -19.87
N VAL A 325 2.96 -13.67 -19.98
CA VAL A 325 3.76 -13.23 -18.82
C VAL A 325 2.91 -12.40 -17.87
N ARG A 326 2.16 -11.43 -18.38
CA ARG A 326 1.27 -10.58 -17.57
C ARG A 326 0.16 -11.37 -16.89
N VAL A 327 -0.46 -12.34 -17.55
CA VAL A 327 -1.47 -13.22 -16.92
C VAL A 327 -0.87 -14.00 -15.76
N LEU A 328 0.30 -14.62 -15.96
CA LEU A 328 0.98 -15.39 -14.92
C LEU A 328 1.38 -14.50 -13.73
N GLU A 329 1.97 -13.35 -14.01
CA GLU A 329 2.36 -12.38 -12.99
C GLU A 329 1.14 -11.81 -12.25
N SER A 330 0.04 -11.54 -12.95
CA SER A 330 -1.21 -11.07 -12.33
C SER A 330 -1.67 -12.00 -11.22
N HIS A 331 -1.68 -13.31 -11.50
CA HIS A 331 -2.07 -14.31 -10.52
C HIS A 331 -1.11 -14.24 -9.34
N TRP A 332 0.20 -14.29 -9.59
CA TRP A 332 1.18 -14.21 -8.52
C TRP A 332 0.96 -12.97 -7.64
N PHE A 333 0.87 -11.79 -8.24
CA PHE A 333 0.65 -10.53 -7.54
C PHE A 333 -0.62 -10.53 -6.70
N VAL A 334 -1.78 -10.89 -7.28
CA VAL A 334 -3.06 -10.85 -6.57
C VAL A 334 -3.10 -11.87 -5.45
N TRP A 335 -2.71 -13.12 -5.69
CA TRP A 335 -2.77 -14.14 -4.67
C TRP A 335 -1.84 -13.84 -3.49
N ILE A 336 -0.66 -13.25 -3.73
CA ILE A 336 0.26 -12.85 -2.67
C ILE A 336 -0.17 -11.60 -1.92
N THR A 337 -0.61 -10.55 -2.61
CA THR A 337 -0.99 -9.31 -1.92
C THR A 337 -2.29 -9.44 -1.15
N GLN A 338 -3.23 -10.25 -1.65
CA GLN A 338 -4.58 -10.28 -1.11
C GLN A 338 -4.77 -11.31 0.01
N MET A 339 -3.89 -12.31 0.14
CA MET A 339 -4.04 -13.37 1.15
C MET A 339 -4.01 -12.85 2.59
N ASN A 340 -3.40 -11.68 2.81
CA ASN A 340 -3.26 -11.05 4.11
C ASN A 340 -4.37 -10.03 4.45
N HIS A 341 -5.13 -9.57 3.45
CA HIS A 341 -6.09 -8.45 3.58
C HIS A 341 -7.54 -8.84 3.31
N ILE A 342 -7.83 -9.50 2.18
CA ILE A 342 -9.21 -9.88 1.79
C ILE A 342 -9.88 -10.79 2.83
N PRO A 343 -9.17 -11.71 3.51
CA PRO A 343 -9.75 -12.49 4.60
C PRO A 343 -10.11 -11.68 5.86
N LYS A 344 -9.59 -10.46 5.99
CA LYS A 344 -9.82 -9.59 7.15
C LYS A 344 -11.10 -8.77 6.96
N GLU A 345 -11.51 -8.10 8.03
CA GLU A 345 -12.69 -7.25 8.00
C GLU A 345 -12.47 -6.06 7.06
N ILE A 346 -13.39 -5.86 6.11
CA ILE A 346 -13.43 -4.71 5.20
C ILE A 346 -14.71 -3.94 5.51
N GLY A 347 -14.57 -2.71 5.98
CA GLY A 347 -15.66 -2.01 6.65
C GLY A 347 -15.48 -0.51 6.75
N HIS A 348 -16.41 0.12 7.45
CA HIS A 348 -16.24 1.49 7.91
C HIS A 348 -15.21 1.56 9.05
N GLU A 349 -14.61 2.74 9.21
CA GLU A 349 -13.62 2.99 10.23
C GLU A 349 -14.21 2.88 11.65
N LYS A 350 -13.44 2.23 12.53
CA LYS A 350 -13.81 1.98 13.93
C LYS A 350 -13.07 2.87 14.93
N HIS A 351 -12.36 3.91 14.46
CA HIS A 351 -11.60 4.87 15.26
C HIS A 351 -10.72 4.23 16.36
N ARG A 352 -9.96 3.18 15.97
CA ARG A 352 -8.99 2.51 16.83
C ARG A 352 -7.65 3.24 16.77
N ASP A 353 -6.76 2.96 17.71
CA ASP A 353 -5.36 3.39 17.60
C ASP A 353 -4.71 2.82 16.32
N TRP A 354 -3.60 3.43 15.91
CA TRP A 354 -2.89 3.07 14.68
C TRP A 354 -2.52 1.58 14.65
N ALA A 355 -1.87 1.07 15.69
CA ALA A 355 -1.37 -0.30 15.71
C ALA A 355 -2.51 -1.32 15.65
N SER A 356 -3.56 -1.11 16.45
CA SER A 356 -4.78 -1.95 16.41
C SER A 356 -5.48 -1.90 15.05
N SER A 357 -5.48 -0.74 14.38
CA SER A 357 -6.07 -0.60 13.04
C SER A 357 -5.30 -1.44 12.01
N GLN A 358 -3.96 -1.35 12.01
CA GLN A 358 -3.10 -2.13 11.13
C GLN A 358 -3.21 -3.64 11.40
N LEU A 359 -3.21 -4.05 12.66
CA LEU A 359 -3.37 -5.46 13.07
C LEU A 359 -4.73 -6.05 12.66
N ALA A 360 -5.79 -5.26 12.76
CA ALA A 360 -7.13 -5.74 12.40
C ALA A 360 -7.31 -5.96 10.89
N ALA A 361 -6.58 -5.19 10.08
CA ALA A 361 -6.65 -5.24 8.62
C ALA A 361 -5.65 -6.24 7.99
N THR A 362 -4.81 -6.87 8.80
CA THR A 362 -3.75 -7.77 8.33
C THR A 362 -3.76 -9.13 9.04
N CYS A 363 -3.14 -10.12 8.41
CA CYS A 363 -2.68 -11.35 9.06
C CYS A 363 -1.36 -11.80 8.43
N ASN A 364 -0.64 -12.70 9.09
CA ASN A 364 0.60 -13.27 8.58
C ASN A 364 0.37 -14.66 7.97
N VAL A 365 1.37 -15.11 7.21
CA VAL A 365 1.48 -16.46 6.68
C VAL A 365 2.74 -17.12 7.22
N GLU A 366 2.69 -18.44 7.44
CA GLU A 366 3.82 -19.21 7.97
C GLU A 366 5.13 -18.96 7.18
N PRO A 367 6.23 -18.67 7.89
CA PRO A 367 7.49 -18.38 7.23
C PRO A 367 8.21 -19.65 6.78
N SER A 368 8.80 -19.59 5.60
CA SER A 368 9.75 -20.58 5.10
C SER A 368 10.69 -19.91 4.11
N LEU A 369 11.85 -20.49 3.82
CA LEU A 369 12.77 -19.90 2.83
C LEU A 369 12.08 -19.71 1.46
N PHE A 370 11.22 -20.66 1.09
CA PHE A 370 10.45 -20.57 -0.15
C PHE A 370 9.39 -19.48 -0.07
N ILE A 371 8.53 -19.47 0.95
CA ILE A 371 7.43 -18.50 1.05
C ILE A 371 7.98 -17.07 1.15
N ASP A 372 9.02 -16.84 1.96
CA ASP A 372 9.62 -15.53 2.13
C ASP A 372 10.20 -14.98 0.81
N TRP A 373 10.78 -15.84 -0.04
CA TRP A 373 11.22 -15.44 -1.38
C TRP A 373 10.03 -15.26 -2.32
N PHE A 374 9.12 -16.23 -2.35
CA PHE A 374 7.97 -16.28 -3.25
C PHE A 374 7.02 -15.10 -3.05
N SER A 375 6.81 -14.66 -1.81
CA SER A 375 5.95 -13.53 -1.46
C SER A 375 6.70 -12.21 -1.26
N GLY A 376 8.02 -12.18 -1.45
CA GLY A 376 8.82 -10.98 -1.14
C GLY A 376 8.72 -10.55 0.33
N HIS A 377 8.59 -11.52 1.25
CA HIS A 377 8.37 -11.38 2.70
C HIS A 377 7.01 -10.81 3.12
N LEU A 378 6.04 -10.67 2.21
CA LEU A 378 4.67 -10.25 2.57
C LEU A 378 3.89 -11.29 3.37
N ASN A 379 4.48 -12.46 3.62
CA ASN A 379 3.99 -13.35 4.67
C ASN A 379 4.12 -12.73 6.08
N PHE A 380 4.89 -11.66 6.25
CA PHE A 380 4.98 -10.83 7.45
C PHE A 380 4.18 -9.52 7.31
N GLN A 381 2.94 -9.59 6.83
CA GLN A 381 2.12 -8.41 6.57
C GLN A 381 1.84 -7.55 7.81
N ILE A 382 1.71 -8.18 8.99
CA ILE A 382 1.52 -7.46 10.26
C ILE A 382 2.73 -6.53 10.51
N GLU A 383 3.93 -7.08 10.52
CA GLU A 383 5.16 -6.32 10.77
C GLU A 383 5.38 -5.27 9.68
N HIS A 384 5.09 -5.63 8.43
CA HIS A 384 5.18 -4.74 7.29
C HIS A 384 4.27 -3.50 7.46
N HIS A 385 3.02 -3.66 7.89
CA HIS A 385 2.11 -2.53 8.11
C HIS A 385 2.44 -1.69 9.35
N LEU A 386 2.96 -2.33 10.41
CA LEU A 386 3.39 -1.62 11.62
C LEU A 386 4.69 -0.82 11.40
N PHE A 387 5.59 -1.33 10.56
CA PHE A 387 6.91 -0.76 10.30
C PHE A 387 7.22 -0.72 8.78
N PRO A 388 6.48 0.07 7.99
CA PRO A 388 6.59 0.04 6.52
C PRO A 388 7.99 0.41 6.02
N THR A 389 8.70 1.30 6.71
CA THR A 389 10.07 1.71 6.38
C THR A 389 11.15 0.71 6.82
N MET A 390 10.78 -0.38 7.52
CA MET A 390 11.72 -1.43 7.92
C MET A 390 12.05 -2.33 6.71
N PRO A 391 13.33 -2.51 6.35
CA PRO A 391 13.73 -3.40 5.27
C PRO A 391 13.29 -4.85 5.54
N ARG A 392 12.67 -5.48 4.54
CA ARG A 392 11.95 -6.76 4.71
C ARG A 392 12.73 -7.94 5.31
N HIS A 393 14.05 -7.96 5.15
CA HIS A 393 14.89 -9.03 5.72
C HIS A 393 15.00 -8.96 7.26
N ASN A 394 14.45 -7.91 7.89
CA ASN A 394 14.39 -7.76 9.35
C ASN A 394 13.03 -8.12 9.95
N TYR A 395 11.98 -8.41 9.16
CA TYR A 395 10.65 -8.73 9.70
C TYR A 395 10.65 -9.93 10.64
N ARG A 396 11.40 -10.99 10.31
CA ARG A 396 11.61 -12.15 11.20
C ARG A 396 12.13 -11.78 12.59
N ARG A 397 12.92 -10.70 12.70
CA ARG A 397 13.54 -10.26 13.96
C ARG A 397 12.59 -9.44 14.82
N VAL A 398 11.69 -8.65 14.21
CA VAL A 398 10.71 -7.85 14.95
C VAL A 398 9.44 -8.63 15.30
N ALA A 399 9.09 -9.65 14.50
CA ALA A 399 7.87 -10.44 14.70
C ALA A 399 7.66 -11.00 16.12
N PRO A 400 8.69 -11.53 16.83
CA PRO A 400 8.53 -11.97 18.22
C PRO A 400 8.12 -10.84 19.19
N LEU A 401 8.60 -9.61 18.97
CA LEU A 401 8.25 -8.46 19.80
C LEU A 401 6.78 -8.06 19.57
N VAL A 402 6.34 -8.02 18.30
CA VAL A 402 4.95 -7.73 17.94
C VAL A 402 4.00 -8.81 18.48
N LYS A 403 4.39 -10.09 18.38
CA LYS A 403 3.62 -11.19 18.94
C LYS A 403 3.49 -11.08 20.47
N ALA A 404 4.54 -10.68 21.16
CA ALA A 404 4.51 -10.44 22.61
C ALA A 404 3.61 -9.26 22.99
N LEU A 405 3.63 -8.16 22.22
CA LEU A 405 2.70 -7.04 22.38
C LEU A 405 1.26 -7.51 22.27
N CYS A 406 0.94 -8.27 21.22
CA CYS A 406 -0.40 -8.75 20.97
C CYS A 406 -0.88 -9.65 22.12
N ALA A 407 -0.01 -10.55 22.62
CA ALA A 407 -0.33 -11.40 23.76
C ALA A 407 -0.56 -10.60 25.06
N LYS A 408 0.23 -9.55 25.32
CA LYS A 408 0.08 -8.68 26.50
C LYS A 408 -1.28 -7.97 26.52
N HIS A 409 -1.75 -7.51 25.36
CA HIS A 409 -2.96 -6.70 25.22
C HIS A 409 -4.18 -7.47 24.72
N GLY A 410 -4.11 -8.80 24.66
CA GLY A 410 -5.23 -9.63 24.18
C GLY A 410 -5.60 -9.41 22.71
N LEU A 411 -4.68 -8.90 21.89
CA LEU A 411 -4.87 -8.71 20.45
C LEU A 411 -4.58 -10.01 19.70
N ASN A 412 -5.33 -10.25 18.62
CA ASN A 412 -5.13 -11.44 17.80
C ASN A 412 -3.92 -11.27 16.86
N TYR A 413 -2.84 -12.00 17.13
CA TYR A 413 -1.71 -12.15 16.20
C TYR A 413 -1.94 -13.39 15.33
N GLU A 414 -2.54 -13.20 14.16
CA GLU A 414 -2.97 -14.30 13.29
C GLU A 414 -1.87 -14.72 12.31
N VAL A 415 -1.54 -16.01 12.29
CA VAL A 415 -0.62 -16.64 11.33
C VAL A 415 -1.31 -17.83 10.70
N LYS A 416 -1.34 -17.89 9.36
CA LYS A 416 -2.04 -18.94 8.60
C LYS A 416 -1.07 -19.81 7.80
N PRO A 417 -1.37 -21.10 7.58
CA PRO A 417 -0.71 -21.87 6.55
C PRO A 417 -0.94 -21.24 5.17
N PHE A 418 0.06 -21.31 4.30
CA PHE A 418 0.03 -20.63 2.99
C PHE A 418 -1.20 -21.00 2.14
N LEU A 419 -1.49 -22.29 2.00
CA LEU A 419 -2.65 -22.73 1.21
C LEU A 419 -3.98 -22.28 1.82
N THR A 420 -4.08 -22.24 3.16
CA THR A 420 -5.27 -21.73 3.84
C THR A 420 -5.47 -20.24 3.54
N ALA A 421 -4.41 -19.45 3.61
CA ALA A 421 -4.48 -18.02 3.29
C ALA A 421 -4.92 -17.75 1.85
N LEU A 422 -4.51 -18.59 0.88
CA LEU A 422 -5.01 -18.53 -0.49
C LEU A 422 -6.51 -18.89 -0.56
N VAL A 423 -6.92 -20.03 0.01
CA VAL A 423 -8.31 -20.49 -0.02
C VAL A 423 -9.26 -19.47 0.62
N ASP A 424 -8.81 -18.79 1.67
CA ASP A 424 -9.59 -17.75 2.35
C ASP A 424 -10.00 -16.59 1.44
N ILE A 425 -9.20 -16.25 0.40
CA ILE A 425 -9.60 -15.24 -0.60
C ILE A 425 -10.90 -15.67 -1.30
N VAL A 426 -10.97 -16.92 -1.75
CA VAL A 426 -12.15 -17.48 -2.42
C VAL A 426 -13.34 -17.54 -1.45
N GLY A 427 -13.09 -17.93 -0.21
CA GLY A 427 -14.07 -17.93 0.87
C GLY A 427 -14.68 -16.53 1.14
N SER A 428 -13.83 -15.50 1.24
CA SER A 428 -14.24 -14.11 1.41
C SER A 428 -15.05 -13.58 0.23
N LEU A 429 -14.68 -13.94 -1.01
CA LEU A 429 -15.44 -13.58 -2.20
C LEU A 429 -16.82 -14.23 -2.23
N LYS A 430 -16.91 -15.50 -1.82
CA LYS A 430 -18.20 -16.19 -1.67
C LYS A 430 -19.06 -15.51 -0.62
N LYS A 431 -18.52 -15.29 0.59
CA LYS A 431 -19.20 -14.57 1.68
C LYS A 431 -19.71 -13.20 1.23
N SER A 432 -18.87 -12.43 0.55
CA SER A 432 -19.24 -11.10 0.04
C SER A 432 -20.35 -11.18 -1.02
N GLY A 433 -20.37 -12.25 -1.82
CA GLY A 433 -21.44 -12.52 -2.78
C GLY A 433 -22.77 -12.91 -2.11
N ASP A 434 -22.70 -13.68 -1.02
CA ASP A 434 -23.87 -14.06 -0.21
C ASP A 434 -24.47 -12.85 0.52
N VAL A 435 -23.64 -11.99 1.10
CA VAL A 435 -24.06 -10.72 1.72
C VAL A 435 -24.76 -9.81 0.70
N TRP A 436 -24.19 -9.69 -0.51
CA TRP A 436 -24.85 -8.95 -1.59
C TRP A 436 -26.21 -9.54 -1.92
N LEU A 437 -26.33 -10.88 -2.02
CA LEU A 437 -27.57 -11.55 -2.38
C LEU A 437 -28.65 -11.35 -1.31
N GLU A 438 -28.28 -11.47 -0.03
CA GLU A 438 -29.19 -11.23 1.09
C GLU A 438 -29.74 -9.80 1.07
N ALA A 439 -28.86 -8.80 0.96
CA ALA A 439 -29.26 -7.40 0.83
C ALA A 439 -30.11 -7.18 -0.44
N TYR A 440 -29.73 -7.78 -1.57
CA TYR A 440 -30.47 -7.68 -2.82
C TYR A 440 -31.89 -8.24 -2.73
N LEU A 441 -32.13 -9.31 -1.96
CA LEU A 441 -33.43 -9.94 -1.85
C LEU A 441 -34.31 -9.33 -0.75
N HIS A 442 -33.71 -8.88 0.35
CA HIS A 442 -34.44 -8.60 1.59
C HIS A 442 -34.35 -7.17 2.13
N GLN A 443 -33.48 -6.32 1.57
CA GLN A 443 -33.31 -4.91 1.97
C GLN A 443 -33.53 -3.99 0.78
#